data_AF-A0A6A0BCC6-F1
#
_entry.id   AF-A0A6A0BCC6-F1
#
_cell.length_a   1.000
_cell.length_b   1.000
_cell.length_c   1.000
_cell.angle_alpha   90.00
_cell.angle_beta   90.00
_cell.angle_gamma   90.00
#
_symmetry.space_group_name_H-M   'P 1'
#
loop_
_entity.id
_entity.type
_entity.pdbx_description
1 polymer ?
#
loop_
_entity_poly.entity_id
_entity_poly.type
_entity_poly.pdbx_seq_one_letter_code
_entity_poly.pdbx_strand_id
1 'polypeptide(L)' 'MSYIISYTGVKLKIKWYACDKYMAQWRFTNEKNKAYRYKSLEKAKAVLKHCKIQRDYDWKIEELGYD' A
#
# COMPACT_ATOMS: atom_id res chain seq x y z
N MET A 1 8.57 -11.75 7.66
CA MET A 1 7.38 -11.31 6.91
C MET A 1 7.50 -9.84 6.56
N SER A 2 7.19 -9.47 5.33
CA SER A 2 7.08 -8.07 4.90
C SER A 2 5.61 -7.76 4.61
N TYR A 3 5.19 -6.51 4.76
CA TYR A 3 3.82 -6.09 4.48
C TYR A 3 3.83 -5.00 3.41
N ILE A 4 2.93 -5.06 2.45
CA ILE A 4 2.74 -4.02 1.44
C ILE A 4 1.31 -3.53 1.51
N ILE A 5 1.08 -2.29 1.09
CA ILE A 5 -0.27 -1.72 1.02
C ILE A 5 -0.64 -1.63 -0.43
N SER A 6 -1.79 -2.19 -0.78
CA SER A 6 -2.35 -2.11 -2.11
C SER A 6 -3.77 -1.58 -2.09
N TYR A 7 -4.23 -1.07 -3.22
CA TYR A 7 -5.64 -0.78 -3.46
C TYR A 7 -5.99 -1.15 -4.89
N THR A 8 -7.25 -1.50 -5.10
CA THR A 8 -7.75 -1.76 -6.45
C THR A 8 -8.49 -0.53 -6.94
N GLY A 9 -7.98 0.10 -8.00
CA GLY A 9 -8.68 1.23 -8.62
C GLY A 9 -9.94 0.73 -9.32
N VAL A 10 -11.12 1.03 -8.78
CA VAL A 10 -12.42 0.47 -9.24
C VAL A 10 -12.69 0.78 -10.72
N LYS A 11 -12.27 1.96 -11.20
CA LYS A 11 -12.43 2.38 -12.61
C LYS A 11 -11.49 1.67 -13.59
N LEU A 12 -10.32 1.22 -13.14
CA LEU A 12 -9.29 0.68 -14.03
C LEU A 12 -9.05 -0.82 -13.84
N LYS A 13 -9.60 -1.46 -12.78
CA LYS A 13 -9.27 -2.83 -12.35
C LYS A 13 -7.76 -3.08 -12.18
N ILE A 14 -6.97 -2.00 -12.05
CA ILE A 14 -5.52 -2.06 -11.83
C ILE A 14 -5.28 -2.03 -10.33
N LYS A 15 -4.44 -2.96 -9.86
CA LYS A 15 -3.94 -2.96 -8.50
C LYS A 15 -2.75 -2.01 -8.40
N TRP A 16 -2.83 -1.11 -7.44
CA TRP A 16 -1.81 -0.12 -7.15
C TRP A 16 -1.25 -0.40 -5.76
N TYR A 17 0.05 -0.18 -5.61
CA TYR A 17 0.82 -0.42 -4.41
C TYR A 17 1.44 0.88 -3.92
N ALA A 18 1.44 1.11 -2.61
CA ALA A 18 2.15 2.25 -2.03
C ALA A 18 3.66 2.05 -2.22
N CYS A 19 4.34 3.00 -2.87
CA CYS A 19 5.74 2.89 -3.29
C CYS A 19 6.69 3.72 -2.41
N ASP A 20 6.21 4.73 -1.68
CA ASP A 20 7.13 5.66 -1.02
C ASP A 20 6.55 6.40 0.20
N LYS A 21 7.45 6.77 1.12
CA LYS A 21 7.24 7.39 2.43
C LYS A 21 7.86 8.80 2.50
N TYR A 22 7.71 9.64 1.47
CA TYR A 22 7.84 11.09 1.66
C TYR A 22 6.50 11.66 2.12
N MET A 23 6.49 12.19 3.33
CA MET A 23 5.33 12.58 4.16
C MET A 23 4.33 13.58 3.53
N ALA A 24 4.52 13.98 2.27
CA ALA A 24 3.66 14.91 1.55
C ALA A 24 2.94 14.31 0.32
N GLN A 25 3.43 13.23 -0.30
CA GLN A 25 2.80 12.64 -1.48
C GLN A 25 2.91 11.12 -1.48
N TRP A 26 1.76 10.47 -1.39
CA TRP A 26 1.64 9.03 -1.61
C TRP A 26 1.89 8.73 -3.09
N ARG A 27 3.07 8.19 -3.41
CA ARG A 27 3.33 7.62 -4.73
C ARG A 27 2.80 6.19 -4.77
N PHE A 28 2.01 5.93 -5.81
CA PHE A 28 1.49 4.60 -6.10
C PHE A 28 2.18 4.04 -7.33
N THR A 29 2.51 2.76 -7.29
CA THR A 29 3.06 2.01 -8.42
C THR A 29 2.15 0.83 -8.73
N ASN A 30 2.03 0.43 -9.99
CA ASN A 30 1.36 -0.81 -10.37
C ASN A 30 2.31 -2.03 -10.31
N GLU A 31 3.60 -1.81 -10.03
CA GLU A 31 4.60 -2.87 -9.91
C GLU A 31 4.75 -3.34 -8.46
N LYS A 32 4.30 -4.57 -8.16
CA LYS A 32 4.43 -5.16 -6.81
C LYS A 32 5.86 -5.17 -6.27
N ASN A 33 6.86 -5.34 -7.14
CA ASN A 33 8.27 -5.33 -6.76
C ASN A 33 8.79 -3.96 -6.31
N LYS A 34 8.19 -2.88 -6.81
CA LYS A 34 8.50 -1.50 -6.41
C LYS A 34 7.70 -1.06 -5.20
N ALA A 35 6.75 -1.86 -4.73
CA ALA A 35 5.97 -1.56 -3.55
C ALA A 35 6.86 -1.41 -2.30
N TYR A 36 6.56 -0.41 -1.49
CA TYR A 36 7.24 -0.19 -0.22
C TYR A 36 6.88 -1.31 0.75
N ARG A 37 7.91 -1.99 1.26
CA ARG A 37 7.79 -3.10 2.19
C ARG A 37 7.90 -2.60 3.62
N TYR A 38 6.80 -2.66 4.35
CA TYR A 38 6.76 -2.43 5.78
C TYR A 38 7.27 -3.67 6.51
N LYS A 39 8.27 -3.49 7.37
CA LYS A 39 8.77 -4.57 8.26
C LYS A 39 7.84 -4.85 9.45
N SER A 40 6.83 -4.02 9.67
CA SER A 40 5.91 -4.11 10.82
C SER A 40 4.46 -3.93 10.37
N LEU A 41 3.58 -4.83 10.80
CA LEU A 41 2.15 -4.75 10.54
C LEU A 41 1.54 -3.46 11.10
N GLU A 42 1.99 -3.01 12.27
CA GLU A 42 1.51 -1.77 12.89
C GLU A 42 1.77 -0.54 12.03
N LYS A 43 2.97 -0.44 11.43
CA LYS A 43 3.29 0.63 10.47
C LYS A 43 2.39 0.55 9.25
N ALA A 44 2.15 -0.66 8.73
CA ALA A 44 1.25 -0.84 7.59
C ALA A 44 -0.19 -0.43 7.93
N LYS A 45 -0.70 -0.77 9.12
CA LYS A 45 -2.03 -0.36 9.59
C LYS A 45 -2.16 1.15 9.78
N ALA A 46 -1.17 1.80 10.37
CA ALA A 46 -1.16 3.24 10.56
C ALA A 46 -1.22 3.99 9.21
N VAL A 47 -0.45 3.50 8.24
CA VAL A 47 -0.50 4.02 6.87
C VAL A 47 -1.84 3.76 6.20
N LEU A 48 -2.35 2.53 6.28
CA LEU A 48 -3.64 2.16 5.70
C LEU A 48 -4.76 3.08 6.19
N LYS A 49 -4.77 3.40 7.50
CA LYS A 49 -5.72 4.34 8.10
C LYS A 49 -5.59 5.73 7.48
N HIS A 50 -4.36 6.21 7.28
CA HIS A 50 -4.12 7.49 6.63
C HIS A 50 -4.56 7.49 5.15
N CYS A 51 -4.30 6.41 4.42
CA CYS A 51 -4.74 6.27 3.02
C CYS A 51 -6.26 6.26 2.89
N LYS A 52 -6.98 5.59 3.81
CA LYS A 52 -8.46 5.59 3.85
C LYS A 52 -9.04 6.99 4.11
N ILE A 53 -8.36 7.80 4.92
CA ILE A 53 -8.78 9.19 5.17
C ILE A 53 -8.57 10.06 3.93
N GLN A 54 -7.45 9.86 3.22
CA GLN A 54 -7.09 10.63 2.02
C GLN A 54 -7.96 10.29 0.81
N ARG A 55 -8.26 9.00 0.61
CA ARG A 55 -9.04 8.51 -0.54
C ARG A 55 -9.87 7.30 -0.15
N ASP A 56 -11.14 7.32 -0.53
CA ASP A 56 -12.06 6.20 -0.40
C ASP A 56 -11.79 5.16 -1.51
N TYR A 57 -10.77 4.34 -1.29
CA TYR A 57 -10.50 3.15 -2.11
C TYR A 57 -10.51 1.91 -1.23
N ASP A 58 -10.67 0.74 -1.86
CA ASP A 58 -10.55 -0.55 -1.19
C ASP A 58 -9.07 -0.86 -0.89
N TRP A 59 -8.53 -0.17 0.13
CA TRP A 59 -7.17 -0.36 0.61
C TRP A 59 -7.04 -1.68 1.37
N LYS A 60 -6.00 -2.44 1.06
CA LYS A 60 -5.66 -3.74 1.65
C LYS A 60 -4.19 -3.81 2.04
N ILE A 61 -3.90 -4.59 3.08
CA ILE A 61 -2.53 -4.96 3.45
C ILE A 61 -2.30 -6.36 2.89
N GLU A 62 -1.26 -6.53 2.08
CA GLU A 62 -0.82 -7.84 1.62
C GLU A 62 0.44 -8.23 2.39
N GLU A 63 0.43 -9.43 2.97
CA GLU A 63 1.61 -10.03 3.58
C GLU A 63 2.45 -10.71 2.50
N LEU A 64 3.72 -10.36 2.45
CA LEU A 64 4.76 -11.03 1.68
C LEU A 64 5.49 -11.97 2.63
N GLY A 65 5.23 -13.27 2.45
CA GLY A 65 6.06 -14.34 2.99
C GLY A 65 7.50 -14.17 2.48
N TYR A 66 8.45 -14.52 3.34
CA TYR A 66 9.84 -14.72 2.91
C TYR A 66 9.89 -16.16 2.41
N ASP A 67 10.17 -16.36 1.13
CA ASP A 67 10.62 -17.65 0.60
C ASP A 67 12.09 -17.82 0.96
#